data_AF-A0A1F8QAK1-F1
#
_entry.id   AF-A0A1F8QAK1-F1
#
_cell.length_a   1.000
_cell.length_b   1.000
_cell.length_c   1.000
_cell.angle_alpha   90.00
_cell.angle_beta   90.00
_cell.angle_gamma   90.00
#
_symmetry.space_group_name_H-M   'P 1'
#
loop_
_entity.id
_entity.type
_entity.pdbx_description
1 polymer ?
#
loop_
_entity_poly.entity_id
_entity_poly.type
_entity_poly.pdbx_seq_one_letter_code
_entity_poly.pdbx_strand_id
1 'polypeptide(L)'
;MADLKLCVWNVEWMNDLFGSNDLPPAFRPDAEKPAHASGSTVKKRRDDLAGVINDLAPDVVMVVEGPNRSGELQLFFDVDVQGDWLCHIQYSKGQAQNLGLAVRIDQGKFNDPPFKAFDTNNMLQFGEFFVDTDDDEIDEIYHFERRPLYAEINPLNGRNFSILGLHLKSKGIFDAFEWSKWWAVADANRRKILAQATQIRLQFLDPFLRDPGTQNHPLLVCGDINDGPGMDASEKRLFGSGVERLMGSIWEPALCLGNSLYDSMSAADRENLNFEAVRTTRFKDPIFNDVTHSAWIDHILYSKNTPQSWVTVGKVNERLPDDSLIWRKYRHASDHFPLTAVITT
;
A
#
# COMPACT_ATOMS: atom_id res chain seq x y z
N MET A 1 -10.81 -22.28 -11.14
CA MET A 1 -10.36 -21.00 -10.61
C MET A 1 -9.69 -21.29 -9.29
N ALA A 2 -8.45 -20.86 -9.13
CA ALA A 2 -7.75 -20.98 -7.85
C ALA A 2 -7.86 -19.62 -7.16
N ASP A 3 -8.26 -19.64 -5.89
CA ASP A 3 -8.30 -18.43 -5.09
C ASP A 3 -6.92 -18.19 -4.48
N LEU A 4 -6.40 -16.98 -4.65
CA LEU A 4 -5.18 -16.50 -4.03
C LEU A 4 -5.52 -15.51 -2.92
N LYS A 5 -4.84 -15.63 -1.78
CA LYS A 5 -4.96 -14.66 -0.70
C LYS A 5 -3.91 -13.56 -0.85
N LEU A 6 -4.35 -12.35 -1.18
CA LEU A 6 -3.51 -11.15 -1.13
C LEU A 6 -3.49 -10.57 0.27
N CYS A 7 -2.32 -10.13 0.72
CA CYS A 7 -2.14 -9.26 1.88
C CYS A 7 -1.45 -7.97 1.43
N VAL A 8 -1.97 -6.81 1.82
CA VAL A 8 -1.37 -5.49 1.61
C VAL A 8 -1.13 -4.89 2.97
N TRP A 9 0.12 -4.55 3.28
CA TRP A 9 0.46 -4.14 4.63
C TRP A 9 1.60 -3.14 4.68
N ASN A 10 1.33 -1.97 5.26
CA ASN A 10 2.37 -1.08 5.75
C ASN A 10 2.98 -1.68 7.03
N VAL A 11 4.24 -2.11 6.95
CA VAL A 11 4.96 -2.79 8.04
C VAL A 11 5.71 -1.83 8.95
N GLU A 12 5.58 -0.52 8.70
CA GLU A 12 6.18 0.58 9.46
C GLU A 12 7.71 0.46 9.51
N TRP A 13 8.46 1.26 8.74
CA TRP A 13 9.93 1.36 8.88
C TRP A 13 10.71 0.03 8.88
N MET A 14 10.46 -0.88 7.94
CA MET A 14 11.18 -2.17 7.88
C MET A 14 12.69 -2.01 7.72
N ASN A 15 13.14 -0.87 7.19
CA ASN A 15 14.55 -0.48 7.12
C ASN A 15 15.30 -0.58 8.45
N ASP A 16 14.62 -0.34 9.59
CA ASP A 16 15.27 -0.36 10.91
C ASP A 16 15.75 -1.75 11.33
N LEU A 17 15.30 -2.80 10.65
CA LEU A 17 15.68 -4.18 10.93
C LEU A 17 17.03 -4.56 10.28
N PHE A 18 17.49 -3.78 9.32
CA PHE A 18 18.64 -4.11 8.47
C PHE A 18 19.84 -3.21 8.75
N GLY A 19 21.03 -3.80 8.60
CA GLY A 19 22.32 -3.13 8.79
C GLY A 19 22.66 -2.16 7.66
N SER A 20 23.96 -1.97 7.41
CA SER A 20 24.43 -1.23 6.24
C SER A 20 23.92 -1.88 4.93
N ASN A 21 23.86 -1.08 3.86
CA ASN A 21 23.48 -1.55 2.51
C ASN A 21 24.57 -2.46 1.86
N ASP A 22 25.39 -3.14 2.65
CA ASP A 22 26.47 -4.02 2.21
C ASP A 22 25.94 -5.40 1.79
N LEU A 23 26.73 -6.13 1.00
CA LEU A 23 26.45 -7.51 0.62
C LEU A 23 27.33 -8.48 1.44
N PRO A 24 26.79 -9.60 1.97
CA PRO A 24 25.39 -10.03 1.89
C PRO A 24 24.45 -9.16 2.76
N PRO A 25 23.14 -9.15 2.46
CA PRO A 25 22.16 -8.50 3.34
C PRO A 25 22.21 -9.12 4.74
N ALA A 26 22.07 -8.28 5.77
CA ALA A 26 22.13 -8.71 7.16
C ALA A 26 21.16 -7.90 8.03
N PHE A 27 20.57 -8.57 9.01
CA PHE A 27 19.86 -7.88 10.08
C PHE A 27 20.82 -7.11 10.97
N ARG A 28 20.31 -6.07 11.61
CA ARG A 28 20.97 -5.52 12.80
C ARG A 28 20.98 -6.55 13.94
N PRO A 29 21.89 -6.42 14.92
CA PRO A 29 21.92 -7.29 16.09
C PRO A 29 20.56 -7.38 16.80
N ASP A 30 20.17 -8.59 17.18
CA ASP A 30 18.84 -8.91 17.72
C ASP A 30 18.40 -8.06 18.92
N ALA A 31 19.36 -7.65 19.75
CA ALA A 31 19.13 -6.85 20.96
C ALA A 31 19.12 -5.33 20.72
N GLU A 32 19.48 -4.87 19.51
CA GLU A 32 19.41 -3.44 19.18
C GLU A 32 17.97 -2.97 19.12
N LYS A 33 17.79 -1.67 19.36
CA LYS A 33 16.49 -1.01 19.27
C LYS A 33 16.31 -0.40 17.88
N PRO A 34 15.21 -0.73 17.17
CA PRO A 34 14.80 -0.01 15.97
C PRO A 34 14.62 1.48 16.30
N ALA A 35 14.98 2.37 15.37
CA ALA A 35 14.91 3.81 15.60
C ALA A 35 13.47 4.28 15.80
N HIS A 36 12.55 3.77 14.98
CA HIS A 36 11.15 4.17 14.95
C HIS A 36 10.25 3.30 15.85
N ALA A 37 10.77 2.16 16.34
CA ALA A 37 10.09 1.28 17.29
C ALA A 37 10.93 1.02 18.54
N SER A 38 11.42 2.08 19.19
CA SER A 38 12.36 2.03 20.32
C SER A 38 11.85 1.31 21.59
N GLY A 39 10.54 1.04 21.64
CA GLY A 39 9.89 0.19 22.65
C GLY A 39 10.08 -1.32 22.43
N SER A 40 10.82 -1.74 21.41
CA SER A 40 11.08 -3.14 21.04
C SER A 40 12.56 -3.39 20.75
N THR A 41 12.91 -4.61 20.38
CA THR A 41 14.21 -4.96 19.77
C THR A 41 14.04 -5.37 18.31
N VAL A 42 15.13 -5.39 17.54
CA VAL A 42 15.14 -5.85 16.14
C VAL A 42 14.56 -7.25 16.04
N LYS A 43 14.98 -8.19 16.90
CA LYS A 43 14.45 -9.56 16.89
C LYS A 43 12.96 -9.60 17.19
N LYS A 44 12.50 -8.89 18.23
CA LYS A 44 11.08 -8.89 18.60
C LYS A 44 10.19 -8.28 17.51
N ARG A 45 10.65 -7.24 16.82
CA ARG A 45 9.97 -6.67 15.65
C ARG A 45 9.85 -7.67 14.52
N ARG A 46 10.95 -8.35 14.17
CA ARG A 46 10.95 -9.41 13.15
C ARG A 46 9.96 -10.52 13.49
N ASP A 47 9.98 -11.00 14.73
CA ASP A 47 9.07 -12.04 15.21
C ASP A 47 7.59 -11.60 15.13
N ASP A 48 7.29 -10.35 15.46
CA ASP A 48 5.93 -9.81 15.40
C ASP A 48 5.44 -9.64 13.96
N LEU A 49 6.28 -9.09 13.07
CA LEU A 49 5.96 -8.96 11.65
C LEU A 49 5.73 -10.32 11.00
N ALA A 50 6.66 -11.25 11.22
CA ALA A 50 6.56 -12.60 10.66
C ALA A 50 5.39 -13.38 11.25
N GLY A 51 5.12 -13.24 12.55
CA GLY A 51 3.99 -13.86 13.21
C GLY A 51 2.65 -13.45 12.61
N VAL A 52 2.46 -12.16 12.29
CA VAL A 52 1.27 -11.67 11.58
C VAL A 52 1.14 -12.31 10.20
N ILE A 53 2.21 -12.33 9.40
CA ILE A 53 2.20 -12.91 8.05
C ILE A 53 1.89 -14.41 8.11
N ASN A 54 2.54 -15.13 9.03
CA ASN A 54 2.36 -16.57 9.21
C ASN A 54 0.92 -16.93 9.64
N ASP A 55 0.35 -16.20 10.59
CA ASP A 55 -1.01 -16.45 11.06
C ASP A 55 -2.07 -16.06 10.02
N LEU A 56 -1.81 -15.03 9.21
CA LEU A 56 -2.67 -14.69 8.08
C LEU A 56 -2.50 -15.65 6.89
N ALA A 57 -1.33 -16.29 6.75
CA ALA A 57 -1.00 -17.21 5.67
C ALA A 57 -1.40 -16.72 4.26
N PRO A 58 -0.93 -15.54 3.81
CA PRO A 58 -1.19 -15.06 2.46
C PRO A 58 -0.39 -15.84 1.41
N ASP A 59 -0.80 -15.71 0.15
CA ASP A 59 -0.09 -16.23 -1.02
C ASP A 59 0.76 -15.15 -1.68
N VAL A 60 0.31 -13.90 -1.60
CA VAL A 60 0.99 -12.71 -2.12
C VAL A 60 0.96 -11.63 -1.05
N VAL A 61 2.10 -10.99 -0.80
CA VAL A 61 2.22 -9.84 0.12
C VAL A 61 2.74 -8.63 -0.64
N MET A 62 1.95 -7.55 -0.66
CA MET A 62 2.41 -6.21 -0.98
C MET A 62 2.87 -5.54 0.32
N VAL A 63 4.17 -5.32 0.44
CA VAL A 63 4.81 -4.69 1.59
C VAL A 63 4.94 -3.20 1.30
N VAL A 64 4.32 -2.37 2.14
CA VAL A 64 4.51 -0.92 2.18
C VAL A 64 5.47 -0.60 3.33
N GLU A 65 6.34 0.39 3.13
CA GLU A 65 7.46 0.69 4.04
C GLU A 65 8.48 -0.45 4.21
N GLY A 66 8.70 -1.20 3.13
CA GLY A 66 9.70 -2.25 3.04
C GLY A 66 11.15 -1.73 3.04
N PRO A 67 12.13 -2.65 2.97
CA PRO A 67 13.55 -2.33 3.07
C PRO A 67 14.10 -1.68 1.80
N ASN A 68 15.41 -1.48 1.72
CA ASN A 68 16.04 -0.81 0.58
C ASN A 68 16.31 -1.75 -0.60
N ARG A 69 16.48 -3.04 -0.33
CA ARG A 69 16.95 -4.01 -1.32
C ARG A 69 16.11 -5.27 -1.31
N SER A 70 15.92 -5.88 -2.49
CA SER A 70 15.23 -7.17 -2.61
C SER A 70 15.88 -8.26 -1.75
N GLY A 71 17.21 -8.26 -1.60
CA GLY A 71 17.91 -9.21 -0.75
C GLY A 71 17.62 -9.07 0.75
N GLU A 72 17.30 -7.86 1.23
CA GLU A 72 16.88 -7.64 2.62
C GLU A 72 15.46 -8.18 2.84
N LEU A 73 14.55 -7.89 1.90
CA LEU A 73 13.21 -8.44 1.94
C LEU A 73 13.24 -9.98 1.87
N GLN A 74 14.03 -10.52 0.94
CA GLN A 74 14.23 -11.96 0.79
C GLN A 74 14.80 -12.58 2.07
N LEU A 75 15.81 -11.97 2.70
CA LEU A 75 16.38 -12.45 3.96
C LEU A 75 15.32 -12.55 5.07
N PHE A 76 14.41 -11.57 5.19
CA PHE A 76 13.32 -11.63 6.15
C PHE A 76 12.35 -12.77 5.87
N PHE A 77 11.94 -12.94 4.62
CA PHE A 77 11.02 -14.03 4.26
C PHE A 77 11.67 -15.42 4.37
N ASP A 78 12.96 -15.56 4.04
CA ASP A 78 13.69 -16.83 4.15
C ASP A 78 13.92 -17.26 5.60
N VAL A 79 14.15 -16.31 6.51
CA VAL A 79 14.58 -16.59 7.89
C VAL A 79 13.41 -16.62 8.87
N ASP A 80 12.47 -15.68 8.75
CA ASP A 80 11.45 -15.46 9.78
C ASP A 80 10.03 -15.87 9.34
N VAL A 81 9.73 -15.87 8.03
CA VAL A 81 8.40 -16.22 7.49
C VAL A 81 8.36 -17.69 7.05
N GLN A 82 7.24 -18.36 7.29
CA GLN A 82 7.08 -19.77 6.95
C GLN A 82 6.83 -19.98 5.45
N GLY A 83 7.51 -20.96 4.90
CA GLY A 83 7.41 -21.39 3.50
C GLY A 83 8.48 -20.79 2.61
N ASP A 84 8.48 -21.19 1.34
CA ASP A 84 9.41 -20.65 0.35
C ASP A 84 8.78 -19.47 -0.37
N TRP A 85 9.52 -18.36 -0.47
CA TRP A 85 9.05 -17.10 -1.04
C TRP A 85 10.03 -16.56 -2.09
N LEU A 86 9.50 -15.85 -3.08
CA LEU A 86 10.29 -15.01 -3.97
C LEU A 86 9.92 -13.55 -3.75
N CYS A 87 10.93 -12.72 -3.45
CA CYS A 87 10.76 -11.32 -3.10
C CYS A 87 11.34 -10.37 -4.14
N HIS A 88 10.71 -9.21 -4.28
CA HIS A 88 11.17 -8.09 -5.10
C HIS A 88 10.88 -6.76 -4.42
N ILE A 89 11.76 -5.79 -4.59
CA ILE A 89 11.58 -4.40 -4.15
C ILE A 89 11.65 -3.48 -5.36
N GLN A 90 10.72 -2.53 -5.45
CA GLN A 90 10.87 -1.39 -6.35
C GLN A 90 11.78 -0.35 -5.69
N TYR A 91 13.04 -0.31 -6.10
CA TYR A 91 14.00 0.66 -5.59
C TYR A 91 13.65 2.09 -6.01
N SER A 92 13.65 3.00 -5.04
CA SER A 92 13.54 4.45 -5.23
C SER A 92 14.84 5.14 -4.79
N LYS A 93 15.51 5.81 -5.72
CA LYS A 93 16.86 6.34 -5.50
C LYS A 93 16.89 7.35 -4.35
N GLY A 94 17.74 7.09 -3.35
CA GLY A 94 17.95 7.99 -2.22
C GLY A 94 16.81 7.99 -1.19
N GLN A 95 15.90 7.02 -1.28
CA GLN A 95 14.68 6.95 -0.49
C GLN A 95 14.64 5.62 0.26
N ALA A 96 14.12 5.66 1.47
CA ALA A 96 13.82 4.49 2.29
C ALA A 96 12.34 4.10 2.14
N GLN A 97 11.93 3.03 2.83
CA GLN A 97 10.53 2.58 2.88
C GLN A 97 9.99 2.20 1.50
N ASN A 98 10.77 1.44 0.73
CA ASN A 98 10.38 1.07 -0.62
C ASN A 98 9.23 0.06 -0.61
N LEU A 99 8.50 0.01 -1.72
CA LEU A 99 7.46 -1.00 -1.93
C LEU A 99 8.08 -2.36 -2.25
N GLY A 100 7.54 -3.41 -1.64
CA GLY A 100 7.97 -4.78 -1.82
C GLY A 100 6.84 -5.71 -2.25
N LEU A 101 7.19 -6.75 -2.97
CA LEU A 101 6.32 -7.86 -3.36
C LEU A 101 6.97 -9.15 -2.87
N ALA A 102 6.21 -9.99 -2.17
CA ALA A 102 6.61 -11.35 -1.84
C ALA A 102 5.53 -12.33 -2.32
N VAL A 103 5.94 -13.37 -3.06
CA VAL A 103 5.04 -14.40 -3.57
C VAL A 103 5.48 -15.76 -3.04
N ARG A 104 4.53 -16.51 -2.46
CA ARG A 104 4.79 -17.83 -1.88
C ARG A 104 4.81 -18.91 -2.96
N ILE A 105 5.91 -19.65 -3.07
CA ILE A 105 6.17 -20.57 -4.20
C ILE A 105 6.12 -22.06 -3.84
N ASP A 106 6.12 -22.41 -2.55
CA ASP A 106 6.10 -23.81 -2.07
C ASP A 106 4.71 -24.49 -2.13
N GLN A 107 3.65 -23.76 -2.46
CA GLN A 107 2.27 -24.29 -2.47
C GLN A 107 1.78 -24.75 -3.86
N GLY A 108 2.59 -24.62 -4.91
CA GLY A 108 2.19 -24.97 -6.27
C GLY A 108 1.04 -24.11 -6.80
N LYS A 109 0.96 -22.85 -6.38
CA LYS A 109 -0.09 -21.89 -6.80
C LYS A 109 0.32 -20.98 -7.97
N PHE A 110 1.60 -20.97 -8.34
CA PHE A 110 2.17 -20.07 -9.35
C PHE A 110 2.99 -20.85 -10.38
N ASN A 111 3.12 -20.27 -11.58
CA ASN A 111 4.08 -20.72 -12.59
C ASN A 111 5.51 -20.32 -12.21
N ASP A 112 6.49 -20.82 -12.96
CA ASP A 112 7.88 -20.34 -12.91
C ASP A 112 8.18 -19.53 -14.18
N PRO A 113 8.46 -18.21 -14.09
CA PRO A 113 8.52 -17.41 -12.87
C PRO A 113 7.13 -17.05 -12.31
N PRO A 114 6.99 -16.89 -10.97
CA PRO A 114 5.71 -16.63 -10.33
C PRO A 114 5.19 -15.20 -10.55
N PHE A 115 6.10 -14.28 -10.89
CA PHE A 115 5.78 -12.93 -11.30
C PHE A 115 6.86 -12.36 -12.21
N LYS A 116 6.52 -11.30 -12.94
CA LYS A 116 7.44 -10.45 -13.70
C LYS A 116 7.33 -9.02 -13.18
N ALA A 117 8.36 -8.55 -12.50
CA ALA A 117 8.45 -7.17 -12.06
C ALA A 117 8.94 -6.25 -13.19
N PHE A 118 8.39 -5.04 -13.24
CA PHE A 118 8.79 -3.99 -14.18
C PHE A 118 9.47 -2.88 -13.38
N ASP A 119 10.68 -2.50 -13.78
CA ASP A 119 11.40 -1.41 -13.11
C ASP A 119 10.78 -0.07 -13.47
N THR A 120 10.00 0.48 -12.53
CA THR A 120 9.31 1.75 -12.72
C THR A 120 10.26 2.94 -12.76
N ASN A 121 11.56 2.78 -12.48
CA ASN A 121 12.57 3.80 -12.77
C ASN A 121 12.66 4.12 -14.27
N ASN A 122 12.38 3.14 -15.13
CA ASN A 122 12.50 3.27 -16.59
C ASN A 122 11.16 3.62 -17.27
N MET A 123 10.15 3.97 -16.48
CA MET A 123 8.80 4.26 -16.95
C MET A 123 8.51 5.75 -16.80
N LEU A 124 8.28 6.43 -17.94
CA LEU A 124 8.11 7.88 -18.00
C LEU A 124 6.93 8.37 -17.17
N GLN A 125 5.83 7.61 -17.11
CA GLN A 125 4.66 7.96 -16.32
C GLN A 125 4.93 8.05 -14.81
N PHE A 126 5.99 7.41 -14.33
CA PHE A 126 6.44 7.45 -12.93
C PHE A 126 7.69 8.33 -12.74
N GLY A 127 8.07 9.12 -13.76
CA GLY A 127 9.13 10.13 -13.69
C GLY A 127 8.70 11.41 -12.98
N GLU A 128 9.50 12.47 -13.13
CA GLU A 128 9.10 13.84 -12.75
C GLU A 128 7.98 14.33 -13.68
N PHE A 129 7.06 15.12 -13.14
CA PHE A 129 5.89 15.61 -13.86
C PHE A 129 5.49 17.01 -13.41
N PHE A 130 4.78 17.70 -14.30
CA PHE A 130 4.34 19.09 -14.15
C PHE A 130 2.83 19.10 -14.02
N VAL A 131 2.32 19.71 -12.94
CA VAL A 131 0.88 19.89 -12.71
C VAL A 131 0.69 21.22 -11.99
N ASP A 132 -0.20 22.06 -12.49
CA ASP A 132 -0.81 23.15 -11.75
C ASP A 132 -1.85 22.58 -10.76
N THR A 133 -1.53 22.63 -9.47
CA THR A 133 -2.39 22.07 -8.41
C THR A 133 -3.27 23.09 -7.69
N ASP A 134 -3.09 24.39 -7.93
CA ASP A 134 -3.88 25.46 -7.32
C ASP A 134 -4.60 26.38 -8.33
N ASP A 135 -4.57 26.02 -9.62
CA ASP A 135 -5.26 26.67 -10.74
C ASP A 135 -4.80 28.13 -10.92
N ASP A 136 -3.50 28.38 -10.66
CA ASP A 136 -2.86 29.69 -10.79
C ASP A 136 -2.12 29.90 -12.13
N GLU A 137 -2.25 28.94 -13.04
CA GLU A 137 -1.56 28.83 -14.34
C GLU A 137 -0.05 28.60 -14.24
N ILE A 138 0.48 28.19 -13.09
CA ILE A 138 1.90 27.88 -12.87
C ILE A 138 2.07 26.38 -12.56
N ASP A 139 2.69 25.66 -13.49
CA ASP A 139 3.02 24.26 -13.29
C ASP A 139 4.09 24.07 -12.21
N GLU A 140 3.78 23.26 -11.20
CA GLU A 140 4.73 22.85 -10.17
C GLU A 140 5.36 21.50 -10.52
N ILE A 141 6.63 21.31 -10.14
CA ILE A 141 7.36 20.08 -10.42
C ILE A 141 7.17 19.10 -9.27
N TYR A 142 6.53 17.98 -9.58
CA TYR A 142 6.32 16.88 -8.65
C TYR A 142 7.12 15.64 -9.08
N HIS A 143 7.41 14.80 -8.10
CA HIS A 143 8.00 13.48 -8.29
C HIS A 143 7.40 12.51 -7.27
N PHE A 144 7.55 11.21 -7.54
CA PHE A 144 7.24 10.17 -6.58
C PHE A 144 8.43 9.97 -5.64
N GLU A 145 8.29 10.29 -4.34
CA GLU A 145 9.33 9.97 -3.36
C GLU A 145 9.54 8.46 -3.28
N ARG A 146 8.46 7.68 -3.41
CA ARG A 146 8.51 6.23 -3.49
C ARG A 146 7.83 5.82 -4.79
N ARG A 147 8.63 5.31 -5.72
CA ARG A 147 8.13 4.89 -7.02
C ARG A 147 7.16 3.72 -6.85
N PRO A 148 6.03 3.72 -7.59
CA PRO A 148 5.11 2.60 -7.60
C PRO A 148 5.79 1.28 -7.94
N LEU A 149 5.42 0.19 -7.27
CA LEU A 149 5.84 -1.16 -7.66
C LEU A 149 4.87 -1.67 -8.72
N TYR A 150 5.36 -2.13 -9.87
CA TYR A 150 4.51 -2.71 -10.90
C TYR A 150 4.99 -4.11 -11.27
N ALA A 151 4.10 -5.10 -11.20
CA ALA A 151 4.41 -6.49 -11.55
C ALA A 151 3.20 -7.19 -12.17
N GLU A 152 3.47 -8.16 -13.04
CA GLU A 152 2.48 -9.14 -13.49
C GLU A 152 2.65 -10.42 -12.67
N ILE A 153 1.58 -10.90 -12.03
CA ILE A 153 1.54 -12.15 -11.28
C ILE A 153 1.09 -13.28 -12.22
N ASN A 154 1.74 -14.44 -12.09
CA ASN A 154 1.52 -15.63 -12.93
C ASN A 154 0.97 -16.81 -12.09
N PRO A 155 -0.33 -16.83 -11.77
CA PRO A 155 -0.97 -17.98 -11.13
C PRO A 155 -0.81 -19.24 -11.98
N LEU A 156 -0.69 -20.41 -11.35
CA LEU A 156 -0.63 -21.71 -12.05
C LEU A 156 -1.95 -21.98 -12.80
N ASN A 157 -3.06 -21.57 -12.20
CA ASN A 157 -4.39 -21.73 -12.77
C ASN A 157 -5.06 -20.35 -12.91
N GLY A 158 -5.79 -20.15 -14.00
CA GLY A 158 -6.53 -18.91 -14.22
C GLY A 158 -5.75 -17.91 -15.07
N ARG A 159 -6.13 -16.63 -14.99
CA ARG A 159 -5.53 -15.53 -15.74
C ARG A 159 -4.43 -14.87 -14.93
N ASN A 160 -3.39 -14.42 -15.63
CA ASN A 160 -2.44 -13.45 -15.10
C ASN A 160 -3.16 -12.16 -14.74
N PHE A 161 -2.65 -11.46 -13.74
CA PHE A 161 -3.11 -10.14 -13.37
C PHE A 161 -1.94 -9.26 -12.98
N SER A 162 -2.12 -7.97 -13.17
CA SER A 162 -1.15 -6.96 -12.81
C SER A 162 -1.44 -6.41 -11.42
N ILE A 163 -0.38 -6.05 -10.70
CA ILE A 163 -0.45 -5.38 -9.41
C ILE A 163 0.40 -4.11 -9.44
N LEU A 164 -0.21 -2.99 -9.04
CA LEU A 164 0.41 -1.69 -8.84
C LEU A 164 0.40 -1.37 -7.34
N GLY A 165 1.55 -1.47 -6.69
CA GLY A 165 1.79 -1.03 -5.33
C GLY A 165 2.01 0.48 -5.26
N LEU A 166 1.38 1.16 -4.30
CA LEU A 166 1.50 2.61 -4.07
C LEU A 166 1.90 2.92 -2.63
N HIS A 167 2.77 3.92 -2.48
CA HIS A 167 3.05 4.59 -1.21
C HIS A 167 3.16 6.08 -1.49
N LEU A 168 2.01 6.76 -1.50
CA LEU A 168 1.97 8.22 -1.75
C LEU A 168 2.47 8.98 -0.52
N LYS A 169 2.80 10.26 -0.69
CA LYS A 169 3.41 11.06 0.38
C LYS A 169 2.53 11.11 1.64
N SER A 170 3.12 10.81 2.80
CA SER A 170 2.44 10.87 4.10
C SER A 170 2.22 12.29 4.64
N LYS A 171 1.11 12.46 5.38
CA LYS A 171 0.67 13.71 6.04
C LYS A 171 1.41 14.01 7.36
N GLY A 172 2.57 13.39 7.63
CA GLY A 172 3.28 13.56 8.90
C GLY A 172 3.80 14.98 9.10
N ILE A 173 3.11 15.78 9.92
CA ILE A 173 3.56 17.11 10.35
C ILE A 173 4.05 16.98 11.80
N PHE A 174 5.32 16.62 11.97
CA PHE A 174 5.89 16.43 13.31
C PHE A 174 6.55 17.71 13.88
N ASP A 175 6.81 18.73 13.04
CA ASP A 175 7.64 19.89 13.39
C ASP A 175 6.93 21.26 13.32
N ALA A 176 5.61 21.30 13.16
CA ALA A 176 4.87 22.57 13.12
C ALA A 176 4.33 22.97 14.50
N PHE A 177 5.14 23.71 15.26
CA PHE A 177 4.78 24.27 16.57
C PHE A 177 3.74 25.42 16.50
N GLU A 178 3.30 25.81 15.30
CA GLU A 178 2.33 26.88 15.06
C GLU A 178 1.19 26.43 14.13
N TRP A 179 -0.05 26.71 14.54
CA TRP A 179 -1.28 26.27 13.85
C TRP A 179 -1.38 26.73 12.39
N SER A 180 -0.96 27.96 12.06
CA SER A 180 -1.00 28.48 10.69
C SER A 180 -0.03 27.76 9.75
N LYS A 181 1.17 27.46 10.25
CA LYS A 181 2.19 26.70 9.52
C LYS A 181 1.76 25.25 9.33
N TRP A 182 1.06 24.68 10.29
CA TRP A 182 0.47 23.34 10.18
C TRP A 182 -0.52 23.24 9.03
N TRP A 183 -1.49 24.17 8.94
CA TRP A 183 -2.47 24.19 7.85
C TRP A 183 -1.80 24.31 6.48
N ALA A 184 -0.81 25.18 6.34
CA ALA A 184 -0.08 25.34 5.07
C ALA A 184 0.67 24.06 4.66
N VAL A 185 1.29 23.35 5.61
CA VAL A 185 2.00 22.09 5.34
C VAL A 185 1.00 20.96 5.01
N ALA A 186 -0.14 20.89 5.72
CA ALA A 186 -1.19 19.91 5.45
C ALA A 186 -1.76 20.08 4.03
N ASP A 187 -2.04 21.33 3.65
CA ASP A 187 -2.54 21.72 2.34
C ASP A 187 -1.53 21.39 1.22
N ALA A 188 -0.25 21.71 1.42
CA ALA A 188 0.83 21.35 0.49
C ALA A 188 1.03 19.83 0.36
N ASN A 189 0.94 19.08 1.45
CA ASN A 189 1.00 17.62 1.41
C ASN A 189 -0.20 17.02 0.66
N ARG A 190 -1.40 17.58 0.84
CA ARG A 190 -2.60 17.14 0.11
C ARG A 190 -2.51 17.45 -1.38
N ARG A 191 -2.01 18.63 -1.78
CA ARG A 191 -1.71 18.95 -3.19
C ARG A 191 -0.79 17.91 -3.82
N LYS A 192 0.30 17.53 -3.13
CA LYS A 192 1.22 16.47 -3.60
C LYS A 192 0.51 15.13 -3.80
N ILE A 193 -0.30 14.69 -2.85
CA ILE A 193 -1.06 13.44 -2.97
C ILE A 193 -2.00 13.49 -4.18
N LEU A 194 -2.75 14.59 -4.35
CA LEU A 194 -3.67 14.78 -5.48
C LEU A 194 -2.92 14.82 -6.82
N ALA A 195 -1.76 15.47 -6.88
CA ALA A 195 -0.91 15.52 -8.06
C ALA A 195 -0.40 14.12 -8.45
N GLN A 196 0.15 13.37 -7.47
CA GLN A 196 0.63 12.00 -7.67
C GLN A 196 -0.51 11.05 -8.10
N ALA A 197 -1.67 11.13 -7.44
CA ALA A 197 -2.85 10.36 -7.79
C ALA A 197 -3.36 10.69 -9.21
N THR A 198 -3.38 11.97 -9.56
CA THR A 198 -3.75 12.45 -10.90
C THR A 198 -2.79 11.93 -11.97
N GLN A 199 -1.48 12.03 -11.71
CA GLN A 199 -0.46 11.53 -12.62
C GLN A 199 -0.60 10.02 -12.86
N ILE A 200 -0.75 9.22 -11.79
CA ILE A 200 -1.00 7.78 -11.90
C ILE A 200 -2.28 7.51 -12.69
N ARG A 201 -3.36 8.24 -12.38
CA ARG A 201 -4.64 8.08 -13.05
C ARG A 201 -4.53 8.31 -14.56
N LEU A 202 -4.01 9.48 -14.96
CA LEU A 202 -4.03 9.92 -16.35
C LEU A 202 -2.92 9.28 -17.20
N GLN A 203 -1.76 9.02 -16.62
CA GLN A 203 -0.58 8.55 -17.37
C GLN A 203 -0.35 7.04 -17.28
N PHE A 204 -1.01 6.36 -16.35
CA PHE A 204 -0.91 4.90 -16.23
C PHE A 204 -2.27 4.20 -16.31
N LEU A 205 -3.19 4.51 -15.39
CA LEU A 205 -4.45 3.74 -15.26
C LEU A 205 -5.36 3.91 -16.47
N ASP A 206 -5.63 5.15 -16.91
CA ASP A 206 -6.50 5.38 -18.06
C ASP A 206 -5.93 4.80 -19.35
N PRO A 207 -4.64 5.00 -19.70
CA PRO A 207 -4.02 4.31 -20.83
C PRO A 207 -4.10 2.78 -20.73
N PHE A 208 -3.79 2.22 -19.55
CA PHE A 208 -3.84 0.77 -19.32
C PHE A 208 -5.26 0.19 -19.51
N LEU A 209 -6.27 0.87 -18.99
CA LEU A 209 -7.66 0.41 -19.07
C LEU A 209 -8.28 0.63 -20.46
N ARG A 210 -7.74 1.55 -21.27
CA ARG A 210 -8.20 1.80 -22.64
C ARG A 210 -7.46 1.02 -23.71
N ASP A 211 -6.20 0.68 -23.49
CA ASP A 211 -5.37 0.05 -24.51
C ASP A 211 -5.96 -1.33 -24.90
N PRO A 212 -6.19 -1.62 -26.19
CA PRO A 212 -6.81 -2.86 -26.62
C PRO A 212 -6.09 -4.14 -26.16
N GLY A 213 -4.78 -4.07 -25.91
CA GLY A 213 -3.96 -5.17 -25.42
C GLY A 213 -4.07 -5.40 -23.92
N THR A 214 -4.40 -4.38 -23.12
CA THR A 214 -4.50 -4.48 -21.65
C THR A 214 -5.89 -4.22 -21.08
N GLN A 215 -6.85 -3.74 -21.89
CA GLN A 215 -8.20 -3.40 -21.43
C GLN A 215 -8.95 -4.56 -20.76
N ASN A 216 -8.61 -5.82 -21.07
CA ASN A 216 -9.19 -7.02 -20.43
C ASN A 216 -8.22 -7.71 -19.46
N HIS A 217 -7.03 -7.13 -19.24
CA HIS A 217 -6.04 -7.63 -18.30
C HIS A 217 -6.39 -7.12 -16.88
N PRO A 218 -6.63 -7.99 -15.90
CA PRO A 218 -7.00 -7.56 -14.56
C PRO A 218 -5.87 -6.77 -13.89
N LEU A 219 -6.21 -5.66 -13.23
CA LEU A 219 -5.25 -4.78 -12.54
C LEU A 219 -5.71 -4.52 -11.10
N LEU A 220 -4.84 -4.82 -10.13
CA LEU A 220 -4.93 -4.38 -8.75
C LEU A 220 -4.13 -3.09 -8.56
N VAL A 221 -4.68 -2.15 -7.80
CA VAL A 221 -3.96 -0.97 -7.32
C VAL A 221 -4.09 -0.94 -5.80
N CYS A 222 -2.98 -1.02 -5.07
CA CYS A 222 -3.04 -1.20 -3.63
C CYS A 222 -1.84 -0.60 -2.89
N GLY A 223 -1.99 -0.37 -1.59
CA GLY A 223 -0.94 0.15 -0.72
C GLY A 223 -1.44 1.32 0.12
N ASP A 224 -0.51 2.15 0.59
CA ASP A 224 -0.79 3.32 1.41
C ASP A 224 -0.93 4.56 0.54
N ILE A 225 -2.17 5.01 0.34
CA ILE A 225 -2.50 6.18 -0.47
C ILE A 225 -2.37 7.47 0.36
N ASN A 226 -2.20 7.36 1.69
CA ASN A 226 -2.13 8.47 2.63
C ASN A 226 -3.34 9.44 2.56
N ASP A 227 -4.44 8.96 1.97
CA ASP A 227 -5.68 9.70 1.83
C ASP A 227 -6.85 8.73 1.70
N GLY A 228 -8.00 9.11 2.26
CA GLY A 228 -9.24 8.35 2.18
C GLY A 228 -10.44 9.20 2.62
N PRO A 229 -11.64 8.62 2.58
CA PRO A 229 -12.86 9.42 2.69
C PRO A 229 -13.05 10.00 4.10
N GLY A 230 -13.44 11.28 4.18
CA GLY A 230 -13.76 11.95 5.45
C GLY A 230 -12.53 12.36 6.29
N MET A 231 -11.34 12.39 5.69
CA MET A 231 -10.09 12.64 6.42
C MET A 231 -9.83 14.09 6.85
N ASP A 232 -10.51 15.11 6.31
CA ASP A 232 -10.30 16.51 6.76
C ASP A 232 -11.41 17.50 6.33
N ALA A 233 -11.60 18.56 7.11
CA ALA A 233 -12.41 19.74 6.75
C ALA A 233 -11.90 20.45 5.47
N SER A 234 -10.62 20.24 5.09
CA SER A 234 -10.01 20.72 3.84
C SER A 234 -10.44 19.96 2.59
N GLU A 235 -11.02 18.75 2.72
CA GLU A 235 -11.55 17.96 1.60
C GLU A 235 -12.60 18.75 0.79
N LYS A 236 -13.39 19.59 1.48
CA LYS A 236 -14.37 20.48 0.87
C LYS A 236 -13.74 21.61 0.04
N ARG A 237 -12.45 21.91 0.22
CA ARG A 237 -11.77 23.06 -0.39
C ARG A 237 -10.96 22.69 -1.63
N LEU A 238 -10.49 21.44 -1.75
CA LEU A 238 -9.60 20.98 -2.83
C LEU A 238 -10.25 19.96 -3.81
N PHE A 239 -11.58 19.97 -3.94
CA PHE A 239 -12.33 19.22 -4.96
C PHE A 239 -12.01 17.70 -5.09
N GLY A 240 -11.83 17.00 -3.96
CA GLY A 240 -11.79 15.53 -3.92
C GLY A 240 -10.61 14.93 -3.15
N SER A 241 -10.62 13.61 -3.00
CA SER A 241 -9.56 12.81 -2.37
C SER A 241 -8.65 12.13 -3.41
N GLY A 242 -7.41 11.84 -3.01
CA GLY A 242 -6.46 11.10 -3.85
C GLY A 242 -6.98 9.71 -4.24
N VAL A 243 -7.72 9.05 -3.35
CA VAL A 243 -8.36 7.77 -3.65
C VAL A 243 -9.48 7.91 -4.68
N GLU A 244 -10.35 8.91 -4.58
CA GLU A 244 -11.39 9.17 -5.59
C GLU A 244 -10.77 9.44 -6.96
N ARG A 245 -9.66 10.19 -6.98
CA ARG A 245 -8.92 10.48 -8.21
C ARG A 245 -8.39 9.20 -8.87
N LEU A 246 -7.86 8.25 -8.10
CA LEU A 246 -7.43 6.95 -8.60
C LEU A 246 -8.62 6.09 -9.06
N MET A 247 -9.72 6.10 -8.30
CA MET A 247 -10.93 5.31 -8.61
C MET A 247 -11.56 5.71 -9.93
N GLY A 248 -11.55 7.00 -10.29
CA GLY A 248 -11.90 7.48 -11.62
C GLY A 248 -13.13 8.35 -11.68
N SER A 249 -13.67 8.49 -12.89
CA SER A 249 -14.76 9.42 -13.18
C SER A 249 -16.07 8.70 -13.42
N ILE A 250 -17.14 9.18 -12.78
CA ILE A 250 -18.51 8.71 -13.03
C ILE A 250 -18.96 8.93 -14.49
N TRP A 251 -18.30 9.83 -15.22
CA TRP A 251 -18.55 10.09 -16.64
C TRP A 251 -17.93 9.02 -17.55
N GLU A 252 -17.00 8.22 -17.03
CA GLU A 252 -16.34 7.13 -17.73
C GLU A 252 -16.37 5.84 -16.88
N PRO A 253 -17.57 5.30 -16.59
CA PRO A 253 -17.76 4.23 -15.62
C PRO A 253 -17.00 2.94 -15.98
N ALA A 254 -16.71 2.71 -17.27
CA ALA A 254 -15.93 1.56 -17.72
C ALA A 254 -14.46 1.60 -17.25
N LEU A 255 -13.95 2.78 -16.88
CA LEU A 255 -12.59 2.98 -16.38
C LEU A 255 -12.55 3.15 -14.86
N CYS A 256 -13.68 2.95 -14.17
CA CYS A 256 -13.72 3.07 -12.72
C CYS A 256 -13.18 1.81 -12.05
N LEU A 257 -12.36 2.01 -11.02
CA LEU A 257 -11.91 0.94 -10.14
C LEU A 257 -12.97 0.64 -9.06
N GLY A 258 -13.08 -0.63 -8.67
CA GLY A 258 -13.73 -1.02 -7.43
C GLY A 258 -12.80 -0.83 -6.22
N ASN A 259 -13.37 -0.83 -5.02
CA ASN A 259 -12.63 -0.76 -3.77
C ASN A 259 -13.12 -1.89 -2.86
N SER A 260 -12.28 -2.88 -2.63
CA SER A 260 -12.68 -4.13 -1.97
C SER A 260 -13.16 -3.95 -0.53
N LEU A 261 -12.66 -2.93 0.18
CA LEU A 261 -13.12 -2.62 1.54
C LEU A 261 -14.49 -1.96 1.50
N TYR A 262 -14.72 -1.02 0.58
CA TYR A 262 -16.05 -0.45 0.34
C TYR A 262 -17.07 -1.55 0.03
N ASP A 263 -16.71 -2.46 -0.87
CA ASP A 263 -17.61 -3.55 -1.30
C ASP A 263 -17.98 -4.52 -0.16
N SER A 264 -17.16 -4.57 0.89
CA SER A 264 -17.32 -5.45 2.05
C SER A 264 -18.02 -4.78 3.24
N MET A 265 -18.34 -3.48 3.12
CA MET A 265 -19.11 -2.74 4.13
C MET A 265 -20.57 -3.25 4.20
N SER A 266 -21.23 -2.97 5.33
CA SER A 266 -22.66 -3.24 5.47
C SER A 266 -23.48 -2.45 4.44
N ALA A 267 -24.64 -2.98 4.04
CA ALA A 267 -25.50 -2.29 3.09
C ALA A 267 -25.90 -0.89 3.59
N ALA A 268 -26.20 -0.76 4.89
CA ALA A 268 -26.55 0.50 5.52
C ALA A 268 -25.39 1.51 5.49
N ASP A 269 -24.17 1.07 5.79
CA ASP A 269 -23.01 1.97 5.76
C ASP A 269 -22.69 2.43 4.34
N ARG A 270 -22.83 1.55 3.33
CA ARG A 270 -22.65 1.94 1.93
C ARG A 270 -23.70 2.94 1.44
N GLU A 271 -24.97 2.72 1.79
CA GLU A 271 -26.08 3.60 1.41
C GLU A 271 -25.90 5.01 1.97
N ASN A 272 -25.38 5.12 3.20
CA ASN A 272 -25.16 6.39 3.88
C ASN A 272 -23.75 6.98 3.68
N LEU A 273 -22.88 6.30 2.92
CA LEU A 273 -21.45 6.63 2.80
C LEU A 273 -20.78 6.83 4.17
N ASN A 274 -21.15 5.99 5.14
CA ASN A 274 -20.60 6.02 6.49
C ASN A 274 -19.35 5.13 6.58
N PHE A 275 -18.18 5.76 6.59
CA PHE A 275 -16.90 5.05 6.60
C PHE A 275 -16.28 4.88 7.99
N GLU A 276 -16.95 5.30 9.07
CA GLU A 276 -16.38 5.33 10.44
C GLU A 276 -15.92 3.96 10.96
N ALA A 277 -16.51 2.89 10.44
CA ALA A 277 -16.17 1.51 10.79
C ALA A 277 -14.92 0.99 10.06
N VAL A 278 -14.49 1.62 8.96
CA VAL A 278 -13.31 1.20 8.20
C VAL A 278 -12.10 2.00 8.69
N ARG A 279 -11.14 1.30 9.31
CA ARG A 279 -9.95 1.91 9.91
C ARG A 279 -8.74 1.05 9.60
N THR A 280 -7.81 1.56 8.80
CA THR A 280 -6.64 0.79 8.35
C THR A 280 -5.39 1.10 9.16
N THR A 281 -5.37 2.22 9.89
CA THR A 281 -4.27 2.60 10.80
C THR A 281 -4.79 3.21 12.09
N ARG A 282 -3.99 3.13 13.16
CA ARG A 282 -4.23 3.81 14.44
C ARG A 282 -2.95 4.45 14.96
N PHE A 283 -2.92 5.77 15.00
CA PHE A 283 -1.77 6.54 15.47
C PHE A 283 -2.16 7.51 16.57
N LYS A 284 -1.16 7.95 17.34
CA LYS A 284 -1.32 9.02 18.33
C LYS A 284 -0.99 10.34 17.68
N ASP A 285 -1.86 11.33 17.83
CA ASP A 285 -1.62 12.66 17.32
C ASP A 285 -0.96 13.54 18.41
N PRO A 286 0.32 13.89 18.24
CA PRO A 286 1.05 14.68 19.24
C PRO A 286 0.50 16.10 19.39
N ILE A 287 -0.24 16.62 18.39
CA ILE A 287 -0.83 17.96 18.39
C ILE A 287 -2.07 18.00 19.27
N PHE A 288 -2.84 16.91 19.30
CA PHE A 288 -4.03 16.77 20.14
C PHE A 288 -3.74 15.98 21.42
N ASN A 289 -2.61 16.25 22.09
CA ASN A 289 -2.22 15.61 23.36
C ASN A 289 -2.19 14.08 23.29
N ASP A 290 -1.64 13.51 22.22
CA ASP A 290 -1.53 12.05 21.99
C ASP A 290 -2.88 11.32 21.95
N VAL A 291 -3.97 12.02 21.59
CA VAL A 291 -5.26 11.37 21.30
C VAL A 291 -5.06 10.36 20.17
N THR A 292 -5.68 9.18 20.31
CA THR A 292 -5.58 8.14 19.30
C THR A 292 -6.58 8.41 18.18
N HIS A 293 -6.06 8.65 16.99
CA HIS A 293 -6.84 8.78 15.76
C HIS A 293 -6.84 7.45 15.00
N SER A 294 -7.78 7.32 14.08
CA SER A 294 -7.84 6.19 13.15
C SER A 294 -8.25 6.71 11.80
N ALA A 295 -7.66 6.15 10.75
CA ALA A 295 -7.91 6.58 9.38
C ALA A 295 -8.02 5.37 8.46
N TRP A 296 -8.73 5.58 7.34
CA TRP A 296 -8.70 4.67 6.21
C TRP A 296 -7.80 5.29 5.14
N ILE A 297 -6.58 4.80 5.04
CA ILE A 297 -5.56 5.29 4.06
C ILE A 297 -4.91 4.17 3.27
N ASP A 298 -5.08 2.93 3.70
CA ASP A 298 -4.63 1.75 2.98
C ASP A 298 -5.79 1.24 2.11
N HIS A 299 -5.51 0.92 0.86
CA HIS A 299 -6.54 0.51 -0.09
C HIS A 299 -6.15 -0.73 -0.90
N ILE A 300 -7.17 -1.47 -1.30
CA ILE A 300 -7.10 -2.50 -2.35
C ILE A 300 -8.18 -2.16 -3.36
N LEU A 301 -7.77 -1.49 -4.43
CA LEU A 301 -8.58 -1.15 -5.60
C LEU A 301 -8.37 -2.17 -6.70
N TYR A 302 -9.37 -2.34 -7.57
CA TYR A 302 -9.31 -3.34 -8.63
C TYR A 302 -10.07 -2.90 -9.89
N SER A 303 -9.59 -3.29 -11.06
CA SER A 303 -10.27 -3.03 -12.33
C SER A 303 -11.56 -3.83 -12.44
N LYS A 304 -12.62 -3.23 -12.99
CA LYS A 304 -13.91 -3.92 -13.27
C LYS A 304 -13.99 -4.43 -14.72
N ASN A 305 -12.85 -4.71 -15.31
CA ASN A 305 -12.70 -5.04 -16.72
C ASN A 305 -12.81 -6.54 -17.04
N THR A 306 -13.28 -7.32 -16.09
CA THR A 306 -13.57 -8.75 -16.26
C THR A 306 -15.07 -9.00 -16.13
N PRO A 307 -15.63 -10.02 -16.81
CA PRO A 307 -17.08 -10.31 -16.75
C PRO A 307 -17.59 -10.74 -15.37
N GLN A 308 -16.70 -11.24 -14.51
CA GLN A 308 -17.00 -11.71 -13.16
C GLN A 308 -16.11 -10.96 -12.17
N SER A 309 -16.63 -10.69 -10.97
CA SER A 309 -15.78 -10.12 -9.91
C SER A 309 -14.63 -11.07 -9.63
N TRP A 310 -13.41 -10.58 -9.81
CA TRP A 310 -12.17 -11.35 -9.63
C TRP A 310 -11.45 -10.97 -8.32
N VAL A 311 -11.99 -9.98 -7.61
CA VAL A 311 -11.60 -9.62 -6.25
C VAL A 311 -12.83 -9.74 -5.38
N THR A 312 -12.73 -10.48 -4.29
CA THR A 312 -13.79 -10.62 -3.30
C THR A 312 -13.23 -10.43 -1.89
N VAL A 313 -14.10 -10.05 -0.95
CA VAL A 313 -13.82 -10.01 0.50
C VAL A 313 -12.59 -9.17 0.85
N GLY A 314 -12.71 -7.84 0.74
CA GLY A 314 -11.75 -6.93 1.33
C GLY A 314 -11.93 -6.89 2.85
N LYS A 315 -10.87 -7.19 3.61
CA LYS A 315 -10.91 -7.20 5.08
C LYS A 315 -9.74 -6.43 5.66
N VAL A 316 -10.06 -5.53 6.59
CA VAL A 316 -9.10 -5.00 7.56
C VAL A 316 -8.93 -6.03 8.67
N ASN A 317 -7.71 -6.53 8.89
CA ASN A 317 -7.47 -7.51 9.95
C ASN A 317 -7.00 -6.82 11.24
N GLU A 318 -7.94 -6.46 12.10
CA GLU A 318 -7.63 -6.13 13.52
C GLU A 318 -7.38 -7.38 14.36
N ARG A 319 -7.90 -8.52 13.89
CA ARG A 319 -7.85 -9.83 14.51
C ARG A 319 -7.34 -10.87 13.55
N LEU A 320 -6.62 -11.83 14.11
CA LEU A 320 -6.10 -13.01 13.42
C LEU A 320 -7.22 -14.06 13.23
N PRO A 321 -6.99 -15.13 12.44
CA PRO A 321 -7.99 -16.18 12.25
C PRO A 321 -8.41 -16.90 13.54
N ASP A 322 -7.56 -16.90 14.56
CA ASP A 322 -7.85 -17.41 15.91
C ASP A 322 -8.63 -16.44 16.81
N ASP A 323 -9.16 -15.34 16.24
CA ASP A 323 -9.85 -14.22 16.89
C ASP A 323 -8.99 -13.37 17.85
N SER A 324 -7.71 -13.68 18.00
CA SER A 324 -6.82 -12.86 18.83
C SER A 324 -6.52 -11.51 18.17
N LEU A 325 -6.46 -10.45 18.99
CA LEU A 325 -6.15 -9.10 18.54
C LEU A 325 -4.67 -9.00 18.15
N ILE A 326 -4.39 -8.49 16.94
CA ILE A 326 -3.01 -8.38 16.42
C ILE A 326 -2.14 -7.58 17.39
N TRP A 327 -2.58 -6.39 17.82
CA TRP A 327 -1.82 -5.54 18.73
C TRP A 327 -1.54 -6.17 20.11
N ARG A 328 -2.29 -7.21 20.49
CA ARG A 328 -2.07 -7.94 21.75
C ARG A 328 -1.07 -9.08 21.57
N LYS A 329 -1.15 -9.84 20.46
CA LYS A 329 -0.27 -10.97 20.17
C LYS A 329 1.09 -10.50 19.61
N TYR A 330 1.05 -9.56 18.68
CA TYR A 330 2.18 -9.01 17.93
C TYR A 330 2.26 -7.50 18.13
N ARG A 331 2.52 -7.11 19.39
CA ARG A 331 2.45 -5.73 19.87
C ARG A 331 3.30 -4.72 19.09
N HIS A 332 4.41 -5.17 18.54
CA HIS A 332 5.37 -4.31 17.85
C HIS A 332 5.31 -4.49 16.32
N ALA A 333 4.25 -5.08 15.77
CA ALA A 333 4.17 -5.37 14.35
C ALA A 333 4.05 -4.10 13.48
N SER A 334 2.99 -3.32 13.64
CA SER A 334 2.77 -2.08 12.89
C SER A 334 1.60 -1.33 13.53
N ASP A 335 1.54 -0.01 13.35
CA ASP A 335 0.37 0.81 13.63
C ASP A 335 -0.71 0.73 12.52
N HIS A 336 -0.37 0.15 11.37
CA HIS A 336 -1.30 -0.24 10.31
C HIS A 336 -1.77 -1.69 10.45
N PHE A 337 -3.04 -1.92 10.13
CA PHE A 337 -3.64 -3.25 10.02
C PHE A 337 -3.42 -3.84 8.63
N PRO A 338 -3.04 -5.13 8.54
CA PRO A 338 -2.93 -5.79 7.24
C PRO A 338 -4.31 -5.92 6.57
N LEU A 339 -4.38 -5.47 5.34
CA LEU A 339 -5.54 -5.64 4.48
C LEU A 339 -5.42 -6.97 3.74
N THR A 340 -6.50 -7.74 3.67
CA THR A 340 -6.53 -8.96 2.86
C THR A 340 -7.69 -8.96 1.88
N ALA A 341 -7.46 -9.55 0.71
CA ALA A 341 -8.50 -9.81 -0.28
C ALA A 341 -8.29 -11.19 -0.92
N VAL A 342 -9.37 -11.78 -1.43
CA VAL A 342 -9.32 -13.00 -2.24
C VAL A 342 -9.32 -12.62 -3.71
N ILE A 343 -8.31 -13.12 -4.43
CA ILE A 343 -8.14 -12.92 -5.88
C ILE A 343 -8.52 -14.22 -6.58
N THR A 344 -9.57 -14.19 -7.38
CA THR A 344 -10.05 -15.33 -8.17
C THR A 344 -9.51 -15.21 -9.59
N THR A 345 -8.65 -16.16 -9.97
CA THR A 345 -7.90 -16.13 -11.24
C THR A 345 -8.53 -16.97 -12.34
#